data_AF-A0A3M7H8Q2-F1
#
_entry.id   AF-A0A3M7H8Q2-F1
#
_cell.length_a   1.000
_cell.length_b   1.000
_cell.length_c   1.000
_cell.angle_alpha   90.00
_cell.angle_beta   90.00
_cell.angle_gamma   90.00
#
_symmetry.space_group_name_H-M   'P 1'
#
loop_
_entity.id
_entity.type
_entity.pdbx_description
1 polymer ?
#
loop_
_entity_poly.entity_id
_entity_poly.type
_entity_poly.pdbx_seq_one_letter_code
_entity_poly.pdbx_strand_id
1 'polypeptide(L)'
;MRSFTSMLVLGLAAISTALPSANVEKRELVSYETLISDIKGIDDGVKALTADLKAYDGSLASEAPIAGDITAIHLANRKGYTDANLRVTKFNKTETKAIVDYTVQSVGVDIPNSVDVLKSKKPEFESKGMVPIILGGLKLLKYDHDSFSAALLAKTTGSQAEGTAVVKKIDDALQSGIDFYSS
;
A
#
# COMPACT_ATOMS: atom_id res chain seq x y z
N MET A 1 -76.27 53.82 -17.98
CA MET A 1 -75.53 53.28 -16.81
C MET A 1 -74.98 51.92 -17.25
N ARG A 2 -73.67 51.64 -17.40
CA ARG A 2 -72.45 52.09 -16.67
C ARG A 2 -72.66 52.04 -15.15
N SER A 3 -71.88 51.34 -14.32
CA SER A 3 -70.81 50.33 -14.50
C SER A 3 -70.59 49.64 -13.13
N PHE A 4 -69.80 48.59 -12.89
CA PHE A 4 -68.61 48.04 -13.56
C PHE A 4 -68.54 46.51 -13.41
N THR A 5 -67.70 45.85 -14.22
CA THR A 5 -67.15 44.51 -13.93
C THR A 5 -65.84 44.67 -13.17
N SER A 6 -65.64 43.96 -12.05
CA SER A 6 -64.34 43.94 -11.36
C SER A 6 -64.08 42.58 -10.73
N MET A 7 -63.21 41.79 -11.36
CA MET A 7 -62.54 40.65 -10.75
C MET A 7 -61.12 40.56 -11.30
N LEU A 8 -60.19 41.08 -10.51
CA LEU A 8 -58.76 41.02 -10.78
C LEU A 8 -58.24 39.63 -10.35
N VAL A 9 -57.93 38.77 -11.32
CA VAL A 9 -57.29 37.47 -11.03
C VAL A 9 -55.77 37.66 -11.09
N LEU A 10 -55.11 37.65 -9.93
CA LEU A 10 -53.65 37.55 -9.87
C LEU A 10 -53.22 36.12 -10.21
N GLY A 11 -52.51 35.95 -11.33
CA GLY A 11 -51.79 34.72 -11.63
C GLY A 11 -50.45 34.67 -10.88
N LEU A 12 -50.27 33.70 -9.97
CA LEU A 12 -48.95 33.38 -9.43
C LEU A 12 -48.14 32.60 -10.47
N ALA A 13 -47.13 33.24 -11.06
CA ALA A 13 -46.12 32.55 -11.84
C ALA A 13 -45.08 31.89 -10.92
N ALA A 14 -45.18 30.57 -10.75
CA ALA A 14 -44.17 29.80 -10.01
C ALA A 14 -42.90 29.65 -10.86
N ILE A 15 -41.87 30.43 -10.55
CA ILE A 15 -40.55 30.33 -11.19
C ILE A 15 -39.81 29.12 -10.60
N SER A 16 -39.92 27.96 -11.23
CA SER A 16 -39.07 26.81 -10.93
C SER A 16 -37.64 27.07 -11.40
N THR A 17 -36.78 27.52 -10.51
CA THR A 17 -35.34 27.58 -10.76
C THR A 17 -34.77 26.17 -10.74
N ALA A 18 -34.52 25.60 -11.93
CA ALA A 18 -33.76 24.37 -12.05
C ALA A 18 -32.33 24.63 -11.56
N LEU A 19 -31.97 24.07 -10.40
CA LEU A 19 -30.58 24.06 -9.94
C LEU A 19 -29.75 23.27 -10.95
N PRO A 20 -28.62 23.80 -11.45
CA PRO A 20 -27.75 23.03 -12.33
C PRO A 20 -27.21 21.83 -11.55
N SER A 21 -27.50 20.62 -12.03
CA SER A 21 -26.86 19.41 -11.54
C SER A 21 -25.36 19.51 -11.78
N ALA A 22 -24.60 19.85 -10.75
CA ALA A 22 -23.16 19.79 -10.81
C ALA A 22 -22.75 18.33 -10.98
N ASN A 23 -22.37 17.95 -12.20
CA ASN A 23 -21.65 16.71 -12.44
C ASN A 23 -20.30 16.81 -11.72
N VAL A 24 -20.27 16.40 -10.46
CA VAL A 24 -19.03 16.17 -9.73
C VAL A 24 -18.39 14.94 -10.35
N GLU A 25 -17.61 15.15 -11.42
CA GLU A 25 -16.70 14.12 -11.89
C GLU A 25 -15.82 13.71 -10.72
N LYS A 26 -15.81 12.41 -10.39
CA LYS A 26 -14.91 11.88 -9.37
C LYS A 26 -13.49 12.09 -9.86
N ARG A 27 -12.85 13.18 -9.43
CA ARG A 27 -11.44 13.43 -9.67
C ARG A 27 -10.69 12.21 -9.15
N GLU A 28 -9.90 11.60 -10.04
CA GLU A 28 -8.97 10.58 -9.62
C GLU A 28 -7.85 11.24 -8.81
N LEU A 29 -7.63 10.75 -7.60
CA LEU A 29 -6.67 11.35 -6.65
C LEU A 29 -5.32 10.65 -6.66
N VAL A 30 -5.29 9.40 -7.13
CA VAL A 30 -4.15 8.51 -7.05
C VAL A 30 -3.78 8.05 -8.45
N SER A 31 -2.56 8.36 -8.90
CA SER A 31 -2.03 7.90 -10.19
C SER A 31 -1.21 6.62 -10.02
N TYR A 32 -0.81 5.98 -11.12
CA TYR A 32 0.01 4.76 -11.02
C TYR A 32 1.43 5.10 -10.53
N GLU A 33 1.93 6.31 -10.80
CA GLU A 33 3.18 6.82 -10.25
C GLU A 33 3.12 6.99 -8.73
N THR A 34 1.95 7.32 -8.15
CA THR A 34 1.77 7.34 -6.69
C THR A 34 2.04 5.95 -6.10
N LEU A 35 1.44 4.90 -6.66
CA LEU A 35 1.66 3.52 -6.18
C LEU A 35 3.10 3.05 -6.40
N ILE A 36 3.74 3.43 -7.51
CA ILE A 36 5.17 3.16 -7.72
C ILE A 36 6.01 3.86 -6.65
N SER A 37 5.68 5.10 -6.28
CA SER A 37 6.35 5.81 -5.19
C SER A 37 6.13 5.15 -3.82
N ASP A 38 4.98 4.54 -3.58
CA ASP A 38 4.70 3.80 -2.34
C ASP A 38 5.49 2.49 -2.29
N ILE A 39 5.52 1.74 -3.39
CA ILE A 39 6.36 0.55 -3.53
C ILE A 39 7.84 0.92 -3.38
N LYS A 40 8.27 2.08 -3.87
CA LYS A 40 9.63 2.61 -3.62
C LYS A 40 9.88 2.90 -2.15
N GLY A 41 8.91 3.46 -1.42
CA GLY A 41 9.05 3.68 0.03
C GLY A 41 9.27 2.39 0.81
N ILE A 42 8.58 1.31 0.40
CA ILE A 42 8.80 -0.04 0.93
C ILE A 42 10.20 -0.55 0.57
N ASP A 43 10.59 -0.42 -0.71
CA ASP A 43 11.91 -0.84 -1.23
C ASP A 43 13.09 -0.16 -0.51
N ASP A 44 13.02 1.16 -0.33
CA ASP A 44 14.03 1.94 0.38
C ASP A 44 14.14 1.51 1.86
N GLY A 45 13.00 1.28 2.53
CA GLY A 45 12.97 0.78 3.91
C GLY A 45 13.52 -0.64 4.05
N VAL A 46 13.24 -1.53 3.11
CA VAL A 46 13.79 -2.89 3.06
C VAL A 46 15.30 -2.88 2.82
N LYS A 47 15.81 -1.91 2.06
CA LYS A 47 17.24 -1.68 1.84
C LYS A 47 17.94 -1.17 3.10
N ALA A 48 17.32 -0.25 3.84
CA ALA A 48 17.79 0.19 5.15
C ALA A 48 17.86 -1.01 6.12
N LEU A 49 16.75 -1.74 6.27
CA LEU A 49 16.67 -2.94 7.11
C LEU A 49 17.76 -3.95 6.75
N THR A 50 17.98 -4.20 5.47
CA THR A 50 19.02 -5.12 4.99
C THR A 50 20.44 -4.65 5.36
N ALA A 51 20.70 -3.34 5.36
CA ALA A 51 21.98 -2.77 5.76
C ALA A 51 22.19 -2.89 7.26
N ASP A 52 21.19 -2.53 8.07
CA ASP A 52 21.30 -2.54 9.53
C ASP A 52 21.29 -3.97 10.10
N LEU A 53 20.55 -4.91 9.49
CA LEU A 53 20.70 -6.35 9.78
C LEU A 53 22.12 -6.85 9.52
N LYS A 54 22.78 -6.42 8.43
CA LYS A 54 24.18 -6.80 8.16
C LYS A 54 25.12 -6.21 9.21
N ALA A 55 24.93 -4.94 9.55
CA ALA A 55 25.71 -4.20 10.55
C ALA A 55 25.45 -4.66 11.99
N TYR A 56 24.34 -5.35 12.27
CA TYR A 56 23.97 -5.83 13.60
C TYR A 56 25.07 -6.66 14.25
N ASP A 57 25.56 -6.17 15.39
CA ASP A 57 26.67 -6.72 16.18
C ASP A 57 26.23 -7.30 17.54
N GLY A 58 24.91 -7.34 17.81
CA GLY A 58 24.37 -7.74 19.09
C GLY A 58 24.32 -6.63 20.15
N SER A 59 24.62 -5.39 19.81
CA SER A 59 24.46 -4.23 20.70
C SER A 59 23.07 -3.58 20.57
N LEU A 60 22.59 -2.96 21.65
CA LEU A 60 21.33 -2.21 21.63
C LEU A 60 21.37 -1.03 20.64
N ALA A 61 22.57 -0.48 20.36
CA ALA A 61 22.76 0.60 19.41
C ALA A 61 22.56 0.15 17.96
N SER A 62 22.87 -1.11 17.62
CA SER A 62 22.58 -1.69 16.30
C SER A 62 21.20 -2.37 16.23
N GLU A 63 20.55 -2.63 17.38
CA GLU A 63 19.16 -3.11 17.46
C GLU A 63 18.13 -2.02 17.15
N ALA A 64 18.30 -0.81 17.71
CA ALA A 64 17.29 0.24 17.59
C ALA A 64 16.93 0.64 16.14
N PRO A 65 17.88 0.71 15.18
CA PRO A 65 17.56 0.97 13.77
C PRO A 65 16.66 -0.11 13.14
N ILE A 66 16.87 -1.39 13.44
CA ILE A 66 16.07 -2.52 12.91
C ILE A 66 14.59 -2.34 13.24
N ALA A 67 14.26 -1.93 14.47
CA ALA A 67 12.88 -1.65 14.87
C ALA A 67 12.31 -0.39 14.20
N GLY A 68 13.15 0.62 13.96
CA GLY A 68 12.82 1.81 13.18
C GLY A 68 12.47 1.47 11.73
N ASP A 69 13.27 0.65 11.06
CA ASP A 69 13.06 0.25 9.67
C ASP A 69 11.82 -0.60 9.50
N ILE A 70 11.57 -1.59 10.38
CA ILE A 70 10.31 -2.35 10.38
C ILE A 70 9.10 -1.40 10.49
N THR A 71 9.20 -0.36 11.31
CA THR A 71 8.15 0.67 11.45
C THR A 71 8.01 1.51 10.18
N ALA A 72 9.11 1.88 9.52
CA ALA A 72 9.10 2.64 8.27
C ALA A 72 8.46 1.81 7.12
N ILE A 73 8.83 0.54 6.98
CA ILE A 73 8.26 -0.40 5.99
C ILE A 73 6.76 -0.61 6.23
N HIS A 74 6.34 -0.75 7.50
CA HIS A 74 4.93 -0.82 7.88
C HIS A 74 4.15 0.42 7.42
N LEU A 75 4.65 1.62 7.74
CA LEU A 75 4.01 2.89 7.37
C LEU A 75 3.94 3.07 5.84
N ALA A 76 4.99 2.70 5.10
CA ALA A 76 5.00 2.73 3.64
C ALA A 76 3.93 1.79 3.05
N ASN A 77 3.80 0.56 3.56
CA ASN A 77 2.72 -0.35 3.18
C ASN A 77 1.34 0.21 3.52
N ARG A 78 1.15 0.82 4.70
CA ARG A 78 -0.16 1.40 5.06
C ARG A 78 -0.54 2.58 4.18
N LYS A 79 0.43 3.40 3.76
CA LYS A 79 0.21 4.44 2.75
C LYS A 79 -0.21 3.82 1.42
N GLY A 80 0.57 2.89 0.87
CA GLY A 80 0.27 2.22 -0.40
C GLY A 80 -1.10 1.53 -0.41
N TYR A 81 -1.48 0.85 0.68
CA TYR A 81 -2.82 0.29 0.86
C TYR A 81 -3.92 1.36 0.83
N THR A 82 -3.69 2.49 1.49
CA THR A 82 -4.67 3.60 1.53
C THR A 82 -4.86 4.18 0.14
N ASP A 83 -3.77 4.48 -0.56
CA ASP A 83 -3.81 5.05 -1.91
C ASP A 83 -4.37 4.05 -2.94
N ALA A 84 -4.06 2.76 -2.84
CA ALA A 84 -4.70 1.71 -3.63
C ALA A 84 -6.22 1.66 -3.42
N ASN A 85 -6.71 1.87 -2.20
CA ASN A 85 -8.14 1.91 -1.93
C ASN A 85 -8.81 3.21 -2.40
N LEU A 86 -8.12 4.35 -2.30
CA LEU A 86 -8.59 5.66 -2.79
C LEU A 86 -8.73 5.71 -4.32
N ARG A 87 -7.89 4.97 -5.07
CA ARG A 87 -7.98 4.83 -6.52
C ARG A 87 -9.38 4.41 -6.98
N VAL A 88 -10.10 5.26 -7.72
CA VAL A 88 -11.52 5.03 -8.05
C VAL A 88 -11.69 4.06 -9.23
N THR A 89 -10.99 4.27 -10.34
CA THR A 89 -11.07 3.38 -11.51
C THR A 89 -9.87 2.43 -11.61
N LYS A 90 -9.97 1.39 -12.44
CA LYS A 90 -8.82 0.50 -12.69
C LYS A 90 -7.77 1.22 -13.54
N PHE A 91 -6.50 0.88 -13.28
CA PHE A 91 -5.40 1.22 -14.16
C PHE A 91 -5.56 0.55 -15.53
N ASN A 92 -5.08 1.21 -16.58
CA ASN A 92 -4.99 0.61 -17.91
C ASN A 92 -3.83 -0.41 -17.99
N LYS A 93 -3.67 -1.08 -19.13
CA LYS A 93 -2.66 -2.14 -19.30
C LYS A 93 -1.21 -1.63 -19.19
N THR A 94 -0.92 -0.43 -19.70
CA THR A 94 0.42 0.17 -19.66
C THR A 94 0.78 0.59 -18.24
N GLU A 95 -0.13 1.27 -17.55
CA GLU A 95 0.00 1.66 -16.14
C GLU A 95 0.17 0.44 -15.22
N THR A 96 -0.66 -0.59 -15.43
CA THR A 96 -0.59 -1.85 -14.70
C THR A 96 0.76 -2.53 -14.92
N LYS A 97 1.25 -2.58 -16.17
CA LYS A 97 2.56 -3.15 -16.46
C LYS A 97 3.69 -2.36 -15.80
N ALA A 98 3.63 -1.03 -15.79
CA ALA A 98 4.64 -0.21 -15.10
C ALA A 98 4.70 -0.50 -13.59
N ILE A 99 3.55 -0.64 -12.92
CA ILE A 99 3.48 -1.04 -11.50
C ILE A 99 4.08 -2.45 -11.29
N VAL A 100 3.69 -3.42 -12.12
CA VAL A 100 4.14 -4.82 -11.98
C VAL A 100 5.64 -4.95 -12.26
N ASP A 101 6.14 -4.34 -13.34
CA ASP A 101 7.56 -4.35 -13.69
C ASP A 101 8.41 -3.72 -12.58
N TYR A 102 7.96 -2.61 -12.00
CA TYR A 102 8.64 -1.97 -10.87
C TYR A 102 8.65 -2.88 -9.64
N THR A 103 7.51 -3.47 -9.27
CA THR A 103 7.40 -4.42 -8.15
C THR A 103 8.34 -5.62 -8.32
N VAL A 104 8.42 -6.18 -9.53
CA VAL A 104 9.29 -7.31 -9.88
C VAL A 104 10.78 -6.95 -9.74
N GLN A 105 11.17 -5.73 -10.09
CA GLN A 105 12.57 -5.27 -10.11
C GLN A 105 13.06 -4.69 -8.77
N SER A 106 12.15 -4.35 -7.85
CA SER A 106 12.45 -3.73 -6.55
C SER A 106 12.14 -4.68 -5.38
N VAL A 107 11.02 -4.49 -4.68
CA VAL A 107 10.57 -5.28 -3.52
C VAL A 107 10.50 -6.79 -3.80
N GLY A 108 10.21 -7.20 -5.04
CA GLY A 108 10.22 -8.59 -5.48
C GLY A 108 11.62 -9.23 -5.52
N VAL A 109 12.68 -8.44 -5.47
CA VAL A 109 14.08 -8.88 -5.29
C VAL A 109 14.53 -8.66 -3.85
N ASP A 110 14.30 -7.46 -3.32
CA ASP A 110 14.94 -7.02 -2.09
C ASP A 110 14.28 -7.54 -0.80
N ILE A 111 12.96 -7.82 -0.78
CA ILE A 111 12.33 -8.46 0.39
C ILE A 111 12.85 -9.89 0.61
N PRO A 112 12.88 -10.80 -0.40
CA PRO A 112 13.52 -12.11 -0.25
C PRO A 112 14.96 -12.04 0.26
N ASN A 113 15.78 -11.14 -0.31
CA ASN A 113 17.16 -10.93 0.12
C ASN A 113 17.25 -10.48 1.60
N SER A 114 16.39 -9.52 2.01
CA SER A 114 16.33 -9.04 3.39
C SER A 114 15.92 -10.14 4.37
N VAL A 115 15.00 -11.03 3.98
CA VAL A 115 14.56 -12.15 4.81
C VAL A 115 15.69 -13.16 5.00
N ASP A 116 16.45 -13.49 3.96
CA ASP A 116 17.57 -14.43 4.09
C ASP A 116 18.74 -13.86 4.92
N VAL A 117 19.01 -12.57 4.80
CA VAL A 117 19.92 -11.84 5.71
C VAL A 117 19.39 -11.89 7.15
N LEU A 118 18.10 -11.62 7.36
CA LEU A 118 17.46 -11.68 8.66
C LEU A 118 17.60 -13.07 9.30
N LYS A 119 17.29 -14.16 8.56
CA LYS A 119 17.50 -15.55 9.02
C LYS A 119 18.95 -15.82 9.46
N SER A 120 19.93 -15.29 8.75
CA SER A 120 21.36 -15.50 9.10
C SER A 120 21.76 -14.91 10.47
N LYS A 121 20.96 -13.99 11.02
CA LYS A 121 21.17 -13.33 12.32
C LYS A 121 20.37 -13.97 13.47
N LYS A 122 19.70 -15.12 13.26
CA LYS A 122 18.94 -15.84 14.31
C LYS A 122 19.78 -16.15 15.57
N PRO A 123 21.04 -16.64 15.48
CA PRO A 123 21.85 -16.93 16.68
C PRO A 123 22.10 -15.69 17.55
N GLU A 124 22.39 -14.55 16.93
CA GLU A 124 22.59 -13.29 17.62
C GLU A 124 21.28 -12.81 18.27
N PHE A 125 20.16 -12.82 17.54
CA PHE A 125 18.85 -12.44 18.09
C PHE A 125 18.38 -13.37 19.21
N GLU A 126 18.69 -14.66 19.17
CA GLU A 126 18.45 -15.60 20.26
C GLU A 126 19.27 -15.23 21.49
N SER A 127 20.57 -14.94 21.33
CA SER A 127 21.46 -14.52 22.42
C SER A 127 21.03 -13.20 23.10
N LYS A 128 20.23 -12.38 22.42
CA LYS A 128 19.72 -11.08 22.91
C LYS A 128 18.24 -11.08 23.25
N GLY A 129 17.53 -12.20 23.06
CA GLY A 129 16.09 -12.28 23.31
C GLY A 129 15.22 -11.50 22.31
N MET A 130 15.76 -11.13 21.15
CA MET A 130 15.06 -10.34 20.12
C MET A 130 14.10 -11.17 19.23
N VAL A 131 14.15 -12.51 19.28
CA VAL A 131 13.29 -13.40 18.48
C VAL A 131 11.80 -13.01 18.49
N PRO A 132 11.16 -12.65 19.62
CA PRO A 132 9.76 -12.22 19.62
C PRO A 132 9.50 -10.92 18.85
N ILE A 133 10.45 -9.97 18.87
CA ILE A 133 10.37 -8.70 18.15
C ILE A 133 10.46 -8.96 16.64
N ILE A 134 11.46 -9.76 16.23
CA ILE A 134 11.66 -10.14 14.82
C ILE A 134 10.47 -10.92 14.28
N LEU A 135 9.94 -11.89 15.03
CA LEU A 135 8.76 -12.66 14.67
C LEU A 135 7.49 -11.78 14.59
N GLY A 136 7.35 -10.82 15.50
CA GLY A 136 6.28 -9.82 15.48
C GLY A 136 6.34 -8.92 14.23
N GLY A 137 7.53 -8.41 13.92
CA GLY A 137 7.80 -7.59 12.73
C GLY A 137 7.48 -8.35 11.44
N LEU A 138 7.97 -9.58 11.28
CA LEU A 138 7.67 -10.41 10.11
C LEU A 138 6.17 -10.66 9.92
N LYS A 139 5.44 -10.93 11.01
CA LYS A 139 3.97 -11.13 10.97
C LYS A 139 3.22 -9.85 10.59
N LEU A 140 3.66 -8.69 11.11
CA LEU A 140 3.12 -7.38 10.74
C LEU A 140 3.34 -7.10 9.25
N LEU A 141 4.58 -7.23 8.78
CA LEU A 141 4.94 -6.96 7.39
C LEU A 141 4.28 -7.93 6.39
N LYS A 142 4.04 -9.19 6.77
CA LYS A 142 3.22 -10.12 5.98
C LYS A 142 1.77 -9.65 5.87
N TYR A 143 1.12 -9.31 6.99
CA TYR A 143 -0.25 -8.78 6.98
C TYR A 143 -0.36 -7.50 6.11
N ASP A 144 0.64 -6.63 6.22
CA ASP A 144 0.74 -5.42 5.43
C ASP A 144 0.83 -5.71 3.92
N HIS A 145 1.78 -6.57 3.52
CA HIS A 145 1.95 -7.06 2.15
C HIS A 145 0.67 -7.70 1.60
N ASP A 146 0.05 -8.63 2.33
CA ASP A 146 -1.19 -9.31 1.94
C ASP A 146 -2.32 -8.31 1.69
N SER A 147 -2.50 -7.35 2.61
CA SER A 147 -3.57 -6.36 2.49
C SER A 147 -3.32 -5.35 1.36
N PHE A 148 -2.09 -4.85 1.20
CA PHE A 148 -1.73 -3.89 0.15
C PHE A 148 -1.77 -4.55 -1.23
N SER A 149 -1.15 -5.72 -1.39
CA SER A 149 -1.13 -6.45 -2.68
C SER A 149 -2.53 -6.82 -3.16
N ALA A 150 -3.42 -7.26 -2.28
CA ALA A 150 -4.82 -7.53 -2.62
C ALA A 150 -5.56 -6.25 -3.08
N ALA A 151 -5.40 -5.14 -2.36
CA ALA A 151 -6.00 -3.86 -2.72
C ALA A 151 -5.49 -3.33 -4.08
N LEU A 152 -4.18 -3.45 -4.32
CA LEU A 152 -3.54 -3.02 -5.56
C LEU A 152 -3.94 -3.89 -6.75
N LEU A 153 -3.92 -5.23 -6.61
CA LEU A 153 -4.34 -6.17 -7.65
C LEU A 153 -5.80 -5.92 -8.08
N ALA A 154 -6.69 -5.56 -7.16
CA ALA A 154 -8.07 -5.19 -7.49
C ALA A 154 -8.18 -3.99 -8.45
N LYS A 155 -7.18 -3.10 -8.49
CA LYS A 155 -7.11 -1.94 -9.39
C LYS A 155 -6.39 -2.22 -10.72
N THR A 156 -5.83 -3.41 -10.93
CA THR A 156 -5.10 -3.77 -12.16
C THR A 156 -6.01 -4.17 -13.34
N THR A 157 -5.48 -3.98 -14.56
CA THR A 157 -6.05 -4.52 -15.82
C THR A 157 -4.94 -5.07 -16.70
N GLY A 158 -4.92 -6.39 -16.98
CA GLY A 158 -3.78 -7.06 -17.61
C GLY A 158 -2.67 -7.40 -16.60
N SER A 159 -1.68 -8.21 -17.01
CA SER A 159 -0.56 -8.64 -16.15
C SER A 159 -0.92 -9.26 -14.79
N GLN A 160 -2.16 -9.77 -14.60
CA GLN A 160 -2.59 -10.40 -13.34
C GLN A 160 -1.71 -11.59 -12.95
N ALA A 161 -1.28 -12.42 -13.92
CA ALA A 161 -0.43 -13.57 -13.64
C ALA A 161 0.97 -13.16 -13.12
N GLU A 162 1.57 -12.14 -13.75
CA GLU A 162 2.88 -11.58 -13.38
C GLU A 162 2.81 -10.89 -12.00
N GLY A 163 1.78 -10.07 -11.77
CA GLY A 163 1.52 -9.42 -10.49
C GLY A 163 1.28 -10.42 -9.35
N THR A 164 0.42 -11.42 -9.55
CA THR A 164 0.18 -12.47 -8.55
C THR A 164 1.44 -13.31 -8.29
N ALA A 165 2.28 -13.57 -9.31
CA ALA A 165 3.52 -14.32 -9.13
C ALA A 165 4.53 -13.58 -8.25
N VAL A 166 4.74 -12.26 -8.44
CA VAL A 166 5.64 -11.48 -7.56
C VAL A 166 5.06 -11.32 -6.16
N VAL A 167 3.74 -11.13 -6.03
CA VAL A 167 3.06 -11.08 -4.72
C VAL A 167 3.27 -12.38 -3.96
N LYS A 168 3.09 -13.54 -4.61
CA LYS A 168 3.34 -14.84 -4.00
C LYS A 168 4.82 -15.04 -3.63
N LYS A 169 5.77 -14.60 -4.47
CA LYS A 169 7.21 -14.70 -4.18
C LYS A 169 7.58 -13.95 -2.89
N ILE A 170 7.07 -12.73 -2.73
CA ILE A 170 7.27 -11.92 -1.51
C ILE A 170 6.59 -12.59 -0.32
N ASP A 171 5.39 -13.12 -0.51
CA ASP A 171 4.63 -13.78 0.54
C ASP A 171 5.31 -15.05 1.08
N ASP A 172 5.75 -15.93 0.17
CA ASP A 172 6.52 -17.13 0.47
C ASP A 172 7.81 -16.79 1.23
N ALA A 173 8.48 -15.70 0.85
CA ALA A 173 9.68 -15.22 1.53
C ALA A 173 9.35 -14.81 2.98
N LEU A 174 8.39 -13.91 3.19
CA LEU A 174 7.99 -13.45 4.53
C LEU A 174 7.51 -14.62 5.40
N GLN A 175 6.72 -15.55 4.85
CA GLN A 175 6.29 -16.76 5.54
C GLN A 175 7.47 -17.64 5.93
N SER A 176 8.45 -17.86 5.04
CA SER A 176 9.65 -18.64 5.38
C SER A 176 10.51 -18.02 6.48
N GLY A 177 10.45 -16.69 6.64
CA GLY A 177 11.01 -15.98 7.79
C GLY A 177 10.23 -16.27 9.07
N ILE A 178 8.89 -16.16 9.02
CA ILE A 178 8.01 -16.45 10.15
C ILE A 178 8.21 -17.87 10.67
N ASP A 179 8.27 -18.86 9.76
CA ASP A 179 8.44 -20.27 10.10
C ASP A 179 9.79 -20.50 10.81
N PHE A 180 10.88 -19.94 10.26
CA PHE A 180 12.24 -20.07 10.80
C PHE A 180 12.45 -19.39 12.16
N TYR A 181 11.67 -18.34 12.47
CA TYR A 181 11.66 -17.70 13.80
C TYR A 181 10.61 -18.27 14.75
N SER A 182 9.76 -19.19 14.29
CA SER A 182 8.78 -19.92 15.13
C SER A 182 9.27 -21.30 15.58
N SER A 183 10.38 -21.78 15.02
CA SER A 183 11.11 -23.00 15.42
C SER A 183 12.31 -22.69 16.30
#